data_AF-A0A7C7NWA7-F1
#
_entry.id   AF-A0A7C7NWA7-F1
#
_cell.length_a   1.000
_cell.length_b   1.000
_cell.length_c   1.000
_cell.angle_alpha   90.00
_cell.angle_beta   90.00
_cell.angle_gamma   90.00
#
_symmetry.space_group_name_H-M   'P 1'
#
loop_
_entity.id
_entity.type
_entity.pdbx_description
1 polymer ?
#
loop_
_entity_poly.entity_id
_entity_poly.type
_entity_poly.pdbx_seq_one_letter_code
_entity_poly.pdbx_strand_id
1 'polypeptide(L)'
;MKVFYYGPYWDYTKGFVSHKFKKEASRLGIPDIRFHDLRRTFGYNLIKQGMSIYKVSKLLGHKSVRTTEQHYAPLLTTDIDDFVL
;
A
#
# COMPACT_ATOMS: atom_id res chain seq x y z
N MET A 1 17.59 -5.62 40.14
CA MET A 1 17.26 -5.35 38.72
C MET A 1 15.74 -5.28 38.61
N LYS A 2 15.15 -4.08 38.49
CA LYS A 2 13.70 -3.90 38.36
C LYS A 2 13.34 -4.00 36.88
N VAL A 3 12.58 -5.02 36.50
CA VAL A 3 11.98 -5.14 35.16
C VAL A 3 10.74 -4.25 35.16
N PHE A 4 10.80 -3.12 34.44
CA PHE A 4 9.65 -2.27 34.18
C PHE A 4 8.85 -2.87 33.03
N TYR A 5 7.66 -3.40 33.30
CA TYR A 5 6.68 -3.71 32.26
C TYR A 5 6.05 -2.40 31.79
N TYR A 6 6.47 -1.92 30.62
CA TYR A 6 5.75 -0.86 29.92
C TYR A 6 4.48 -1.47 29.32
N GLY A 7 3.34 -0.84 29.57
CA GLY A 7 2.07 -1.20 28.94
C GLY A 7 2.15 -1.14 27.41
N PRO A 8 1.10 -1.58 26.68
CA PRO A 8 1.11 -1.57 25.23
C PRO A 8 1.38 -0.15 24.71
N TYR A 9 2.36 -0.01 23.81
CA TYR A 9 2.78 1.27 23.22
C TYR A 9 1.65 2.02 22.47
N TRP A 10 0.54 1.33 22.20
CA TRP A 10 -0.67 1.87 21.59
C TRP A 10 -1.88 1.05 22.05
N ASP A 11 -2.89 1.71 22.60
CA ASP A 11 -4.20 1.12 22.92
C ASP A 11 -5.27 1.66 21.97
N TYR A 12 -5.15 1.29 20.69
CA TYR A 12 -6.12 1.68 19.67
C TYR A 12 -6.99 0.49 19.29
N THR A 13 -8.30 0.67 19.37
CA THR A 13 -9.25 -0.26 18.76
C THR A 13 -9.15 -0.18 17.23
N LYS A 14 -9.42 -1.28 16.53
CA LYS A 14 -9.47 -1.29 15.05
C LYS A 14 -10.43 -0.21 14.49
N GLY A 15 -11.52 0.05 15.23
CA GLY A 15 -12.47 1.11 14.92
C GLY A 15 -11.82 2.49 15.00
N PHE A 16 -11.06 2.78 16.06
CA PHE A 16 -10.41 4.07 16.25
C PHE A 16 -9.52 4.45 15.05
N VAL A 17 -8.66 3.53 14.60
CA VAL A 17 -7.73 3.75 13.49
C VAL A 17 -8.48 4.09 12.19
N SER A 18 -9.54 3.34 11.89
CA SER A 18 -10.33 3.55 10.66
C SER A 18 -11.12 4.84 10.66
N HIS A 19 -11.74 5.20 11.78
CA HIS A 19 -12.50 6.43 11.89
C HIS A 19 -11.59 7.66 11.86
N LYS A 20 -10.46 7.61 12.58
CA LYS A 20 -9.49 8.71 12.57
C LYS A 20 -8.87 8.90 11.19
N PHE A 21 -8.50 7.81 10.49
CA PHE A 21 -7.98 7.91 9.12
C PHE A 21 -8.97 8.62 8.18
N LYS A 22 -10.23 8.20 8.15
CA LYS A 22 -11.26 8.84 7.31
C LYS A 22 -11.50 10.30 7.70
N LYS A 23 -11.54 10.60 9.00
CA LYS A 23 -11.72 11.96 9.51
C LYS A 23 -10.58 12.89 9.05
N GLU A 24 -9.33 12.46 9.21
CA GLU A 24 -8.18 13.27 8.81
C GLU A 24 -8.10 13.40 7.28
N ALA A 25 -8.42 12.35 6.52
CA ALA A 25 -8.47 12.42 5.07
C ALA A 25 -9.51 13.44 4.56
N SER A 26 -10.72 13.42 5.14
CA SER A 26 -11.76 14.40 4.82
C SER A 26 -11.33 15.83 5.17
N ARG A 27 -10.68 16.02 6.33
CA ARG A 27 -10.12 17.33 6.74
C ARG A 27 -9.08 17.86 5.75
N LEU A 28 -8.30 16.96 5.13
CA LEU A 28 -7.28 17.29 4.13
C LEU A 28 -7.83 17.41 2.69
N GLY A 29 -9.14 17.27 2.49
CA GLY A 29 -9.75 17.36 1.16
C GLY A 29 -9.50 16.13 0.28
N ILE A 30 -9.24 14.97 0.89
CA ILE A 30 -9.05 13.69 0.18
C ILE A 30 -10.28 12.80 0.43
N PRO A 31 -11.40 13.03 -0.29
CA PRO A 31 -12.60 12.22 -0.12
C PRO A 31 -12.37 10.78 -0.59
N ASP A 32 -13.16 9.85 -0.05
CA ASP A 32 -13.26 8.44 -0.49
C ASP A 32 -11.98 7.58 -0.43
N ILE A 33 -10.94 8.03 0.27
CA ILE A 33 -9.74 7.20 0.50
C ILE A 33 -10.00 6.03 1.46
N ARG A 34 -9.46 4.86 1.11
CA ARG A 34 -9.48 3.65 1.93
C ARG A 34 -8.05 3.25 2.29
N PHE A 35 -7.87 2.52 3.39
CA PHE A 35 -6.55 1.97 3.75
C PHE A 35 -5.94 1.10 2.66
N HIS A 36 -6.77 0.37 1.91
CA HIS A 36 -6.29 -0.46 0.80
C HIS A 36 -5.66 0.39 -0.31
N ASP A 37 -6.04 1.66 -0.44
CA ASP A 37 -5.45 2.55 -1.45
C ASP A 37 -4.01 2.91 -1.08
N LEU A 38 -3.65 2.98 0.21
CA LEU A 38 -2.25 3.10 0.64
C LEU A 38 -1.39 1.92 0.14
N ARG A 39 -1.94 0.70 0.22
CA ARG A 39 -1.27 -0.51 -0.27
C ARG A 39 -1.12 -0.49 -1.79
N ARG A 40 -2.12 0.03 -2.52
CA ARG A 40 -2.04 0.22 -3.98
C ARG A 40 -0.99 1.26 -4.35
N THR A 41 -0.95 2.40 -3.67
CA THR A 41 0.05 3.45 -3.88
C THR A 41 1.47 2.94 -3.64
N PHE A 42 1.66 2.13 -2.60
CA PHE A 42 2.95 1.49 -2.34
C PHE A 42 3.39 0.61 -3.53
N GLY A 43 2.52 -0.28 -4.03
CA GLY A 43 2.86 -1.11 -5.18
C GLY A 43 3.08 -0.32 -6.47
N TYR A 44 2.23 0.67 -6.74
CA TYR A 44 2.38 1.60 -7.87
C TYR A 44 3.75 2.27 -7.88
N ASN A 45 4.18 2.82 -6.74
CA ASN A 45 5.46 3.52 -6.63
C ASN A 45 6.64 2.59 -6.90
N LEU A 46 6.59 1.34 -6.43
CA LEU A 46 7.67 0.38 -6.67
C LEU A 46 7.76 -0.03 -8.14
N ILE A 47 6.62 -0.27 -8.81
CA ILE A 47 6.60 -0.60 -10.23
C ILE A 47 7.14 0.57 -11.05
N LYS A 48 6.70 1.80 -10.75
CA LYS A 48 7.20 3.02 -11.41
C LYS A 48 8.71 3.23 -11.23
N GLN A 49 9.30 2.69 -10.17
CA GLN A 49 10.76 2.70 -9.93
C GLN A 49 11.49 1.55 -10.64
N GLY A 50 10.82 0.81 -11.54
CA GLY A 50 11.40 -0.30 -12.30
C GLY A 50 11.52 -1.60 -11.50
N MET A 51 10.88 -1.72 -10.33
CA MET A 51 10.92 -2.97 -9.57
C MET A 51 10.09 -4.05 -10.26
N SER A 52 10.66 -5.24 -10.44
CA SER A 52 9.96 -6.35 -11.08
C SER A 52 8.68 -6.72 -10.34
N ILE A 53 7.64 -7.06 -11.11
CA ILE A 53 6.31 -7.37 -10.56
C ILE A 53 6.33 -8.53 -9.55
N TYR A 54 7.24 -9.48 -9.73
CA TYR A 54 7.45 -10.57 -8.78
C TYR A 54 7.91 -10.07 -7.41
N LYS A 55 8.91 -9.16 -7.37
CA LYS A 55 9.39 -8.56 -6.11
C LYS A 55 8.30 -7.73 -5.44
N VAL A 56 7.58 -6.92 -6.22
CA VAL A 56 6.45 -6.13 -5.73
C VAL A 56 5.36 -7.03 -5.13
N SER A 57 5.03 -8.14 -5.80
CA SER A 57 4.07 -9.12 -5.30
C SER A 57 4.45 -9.71 -3.94
N LYS A 58 5.75 -9.98 -3.72
CA LYS A 58 6.25 -10.49 -2.44
C LYS A 58 6.21 -9.43 -1.34
N LEU A 59 6.56 -8.18 -1.65
CA LEU A 59 6.48 -7.07 -0.69
C LEU A 59 5.03 -6.73 -0.30
N LEU A 60 4.10 -6.86 -1.24
CA LEU A 60 2.66 -6.75 -0.95
C LEU A 60 2.17 -7.97 -0.14
N GLY A 61 2.87 -9.11 -0.17
CA GLY A 61 2.42 -10.33 0.48
C GLY A 61 1.23 -10.99 -0.25
N HIS A 62 1.16 -10.87 -1.58
CA HIS A 62 0.19 -11.62 -2.37
C HIS A 62 0.61 -13.08 -2.49
N LYS A 63 -0.36 -13.99 -2.34
CA LYS A 63 -0.16 -15.44 -2.50
C LYS A 63 0.25 -15.81 -3.93
N SER A 64 -0.24 -15.06 -4.92
CA SER A 64 0.05 -15.25 -6.34
C SER A 64 0.47 -13.95 -7.00
N VAL A 65 1.49 -14.02 -7.86
CA VAL A 65 1.93 -12.88 -8.69
C VAL A 65 0.82 -12.41 -9.64
N ARG A 66 -0.06 -13.34 -10.06
CA ARG A 66 -1.20 -13.05 -10.93
C ARG A 66 -2.15 -12.00 -10.34
N THR A 67 -2.32 -11.98 -9.02
CA THR A 67 -3.11 -10.94 -8.35
C THR A 67 -2.47 -9.56 -8.54
N THR A 68 -1.14 -9.49 -8.43
CA THR A 68 -0.38 -8.25 -8.64
C THR A 68 -0.46 -7.83 -10.12
N GLU A 69 -0.26 -8.75 -11.05
CA GLU A 69 -0.39 -8.50 -12.50
C GLU A 69 -1.75 -7.92 -12.85
N GLN A 70 -2.84 -8.52 -12.38
CA GLN A 70 -4.20 -8.02 -12.62
C GLN A 70 -4.41 -6.60 -12.10
N HIS A 71 -3.81 -6.25 -10.96
CA HIS A 71 -3.97 -4.93 -10.36
C HIS A 71 -3.13 -3.83 -11.02
N TYR A 72 -2.01 -4.19 -11.65
CA TYR A 72 -1.04 -3.22 -12.20
C TYR A 72 -0.80 -3.36 -13.70
N ALA A 73 -1.55 -4.23 -14.41
CA ALA A 73 -1.42 -4.44 -15.85
C ALA A 73 -1.38 -3.14 -16.68
N PRO A 74 -2.21 -2.11 -16.42
CA PRO A 74 -2.16 -0.86 -17.18
C PRO A 74 -0.83 -0.10 -17.06
N LEU A 75 -0.09 -0.26 -15.97
CA LEU A 75 1.21 0.41 -15.79
C LEU A 75 2.31 -0.30 -16.58
N LEU A 76 2.24 -1.62 -16.66
CA LEU A 76 3.22 -2.43 -17.36
C LEU A 76 3.11 -2.26 -18.89
N THR A 77 1.94 -1.90 -19.39
CA THR A 77 1.74 -1.62 -20.81
C THR A 77 2.33 -0.27 -21.22
N THR A 78 2.29 0.74 -20.34
CA THR A 78 2.88 2.06 -20.63
C THR A 78 4.39 1.97 -20.90
N ASP A 79 5.09 1.08 -20.19
CA ASP A 79 6.54 0.88 -20.41
C ASP A 79 6.87 0.31 -21.80
N ILE A 80 5.92 -0.35 -22.49
CA ILE A 80 6.14 -0.95 -23.83
C ILE A 80 6.14 0.11 -24.93
N ASP A 81 5.30 1.15 -24.79
CA ASP A 81 5.17 2.21 -25.80
C ASP A 81 6.42 3.11 -25.85
N ASP A 82 7.20 3.16 -24.77
CA ASP A 82 8.45 3.94 -24.67
C ASP A 82 9.69 3.18 -25.17
N PHE A 83 9.57 1.91 -25.59
CA PHE A 83 10.67 1.17 -26.21
C PHE A 83 10.82 1.54 -27.70
N VAL A 84 11.79 2.41 -28.01
CA VAL A 84 12.27 2.63 -29.37
C VAL A 84 13.34 1.57 -29.70
N LEU A 85 13.13 0.84 -30.81
CA LEU A 85 14.05 -0.18 -31.35
C LEU A 85 15.36 0.42 -31.87
#